data_AF-K1ZGH2-F1
#
_entry.id   AF-K1ZGH2-F1
#
_cell.length_a   1.000
_cell.length_b   1.000
_cell.length_c   1.000
_cell.angle_alpha   90.00
_cell.angle_beta   90.00
_cell.angle_gamma   90.00
#
_symmetry.space_group_name_H-M   'P 1'
#
loop_
_entity.id
_entity.type
_entity.pdbx_description
1 polymer ?
#
loop_
_entity_poly.entity_id
_entity_poly.type
_entity_poly.pdbx_seq_one_letter_code
_entity_poly.pdbx_strand_id
1 'polypeptide(L)'
;MPGFTCIHVRRSQSWKSLWPNDQDRDLVMRINRLNISLYPGLLIAVPNHLAGQDAIDFAPFPKSITPPKEKVIIVDPNVLAFGAYNAAGRLVYWGPISAGSNYCRDLGTVCHTHSGTFRVFTLGEKSCYSHKFPLPRGGAPMPYCMYFNHGQALHGEPNGLPGYNASHGCVRLLVEDAAWLRFNFVDGPNAGNTYQGTRVTIRSY
;
A
#
# COMPACT_ATOMS: atom_id res chain seq x y z
N MET A 1 -21.43 3.52 9.99
CA MET A 1 -20.30 3.72 10.93
C MET A 1 -20.38 5.15 11.45
N PRO A 2 -20.25 5.40 12.75
CA PRO A 2 -20.19 6.78 13.25
C PRO A 2 -19.10 7.56 12.50
N GLY A 3 -19.41 8.75 12.00
CA GLY A 3 -18.44 9.62 11.31
C GLY A 3 -18.31 9.45 9.80
N PHE A 4 -19.02 8.51 9.17
CA PHE A 4 -19.00 8.30 7.72
C PHE A 4 -20.38 8.30 7.08
N THR A 5 -20.46 8.84 5.87
CA THR A 5 -21.58 8.72 4.94
C THR A 5 -21.15 7.87 3.76
N CYS A 6 -21.92 6.84 3.41
CA CYS A 6 -21.66 6.04 2.23
C CYS A 6 -22.43 6.59 1.03
N ILE A 7 -21.74 6.78 -0.10
CA ILE A 7 -22.33 7.23 -1.35
C ILE A 7 -22.23 6.14 -2.42
N HIS A 8 -23.28 6.01 -3.24
CA HIS A 8 -23.20 5.21 -4.45
C HIS A 8 -22.74 6.10 -5.61
N VAL A 9 -21.68 5.67 -6.29
CA VAL A 9 -21.20 6.33 -7.50
C VAL A 9 -22.30 6.30 -8.57
N ARG A 10 -22.58 7.47 -9.16
CA ARG A 10 -23.54 7.64 -10.26
C ARG A 10 -22.83 7.57 -11.62
N ARG A 11 -23.61 7.47 -12.69
CA ARG A 11 -23.09 7.55 -14.07
C ARG A 11 -22.26 8.83 -14.26
N SER A 12 -21.16 8.68 -14.98
CA SER A 12 -20.21 9.76 -15.33
C SER A 12 -19.46 10.41 -14.16
N GLN A 13 -19.59 9.90 -12.93
CA GLN A 13 -18.79 10.37 -11.80
C GLN A 13 -17.40 9.74 -11.80
N SER A 14 -16.40 10.55 -11.47
CA SER A 14 -15.00 10.18 -11.29
C SER A 14 -14.48 10.71 -9.96
N TRP A 15 -13.31 10.25 -9.54
CA TRP A 15 -12.66 10.78 -8.33
C TRP A 15 -12.49 12.29 -8.38
N LYS A 16 -12.07 12.85 -9.53
CA LYS A 16 -11.86 14.29 -9.71
C LYS A 16 -13.16 15.08 -9.70
N SER A 17 -14.26 14.52 -10.22
CA SER A 17 -15.55 15.22 -10.20
C SER A 17 -16.21 15.19 -8.82
N LEU A 18 -15.99 14.14 -8.04
CA LEU A 18 -16.53 14.01 -6.69
C LEU A 18 -15.70 14.75 -5.64
N TRP A 19 -14.37 14.68 -5.76
CA TRP A 19 -13.41 15.35 -4.88
C TRP A 19 -12.36 16.10 -5.71
N PRO A 20 -12.67 17.36 -6.11
CA PRO A 20 -11.74 18.19 -6.88
C PRO A 20 -10.48 18.55 -6.10
N ASN A 21 -10.58 18.73 -4.78
CA ASN A 21 -9.44 18.94 -3.90
C ASN A 21 -8.59 17.66 -3.79
N ASP A 22 -7.28 17.78 -3.98
CA ASP A 22 -6.36 16.65 -4.04
C ASP A 22 -6.19 15.95 -2.69
N GLN A 23 -6.18 16.70 -1.58
CA GLN A 23 -6.05 16.15 -0.22
C GLN A 23 -7.31 15.37 0.17
N ASP A 24 -8.49 15.95 -0.08
CA ASP A 24 -9.76 15.27 0.17
C ASP A 24 -9.88 13.98 -0.65
N ARG A 25 -9.46 14.03 -1.92
CA ARG A 25 -9.48 12.88 -2.81
C ARG A 25 -8.53 11.78 -2.36
N ASP A 26 -7.30 12.12 -1.98
CA ASP A 26 -6.35 11.17 -1.40
C ASP A 26 -6.92 10.52 -0.14
N LEU A 27 -7.47 11.33 0.78
CA LEU A 27 -8.04 10.83 2.02
C LEU A 27 -9.18 9.83 1.78
N VAL A 28 -10.10 10.13 0.86
CA VAL A 28 -11.21 9.23 0.53
C VAL A 28 -10.69 7.95 -0.14
N MET A 29 -9.76 8.04 -1.09
CA MET A 29 -9.14 6.84 -1.70
C MET A 29 -8.47 5.96 -0.64
N ARG A 30 -7.70 6.58 0.26
CA ARG A 30 -6.97 5.93 1.35
C ARG A 30 -7.93 5.20 2.29
N ILE A 31 -9.03 5.86 2.71
CA ILE A 31 -10.06 5.28 3.57
C ILE A 31 -10.73 4.05 2.93
N ASN A 32 -11.01 4.11 1.63
CA ASN A 32 -11.68 3.02 0.91
C ASN A 32 -10.73 1.93 0.41
N ARG A 33 -9.43 2.10 0.66
CA ARG A 33 -8.37 1.18 0.25
C ARG A 33 -8.24 0.96 -1.26
N LEU A 34 -8.58 1.98 -2.06
CA LEU A 34 -8.59 1.85 -3.51
C LEU A 34 -8.47 3.19 -4.25
N ASN A 35 -8.00 3.13 -5.49
CA ASN A 35 -8.07 4.26 -6.44
C ASN A 35 -8.35 3.81 -7.89
N ILE A 36 -8.96 2.63 -8.07
CA ILE A 36 -9.47 2.17 -9.37
C ILE A 36 -10.42 3.19 -10.01
N SER A 37 -10.63 3.09 -11.33
CA SER A 37 -11.69 3.86 -11.99
C SER A 37 -13.05 3.59 -11.35
N LEU A 38 -13.75 4.67 -11.00
CA LEU A 38 -15.10 4.58 -10.42
C LEU A 38 -16.10 4.06 -11.46
N TYR A 39 -17.05 3.24 -11.02
CA TYR A 39 -18.14 2.72 -11.85
C TYR A 39 -19.48 2.87 -11.13
N PRO A 40 -20.61 2.98 -11.88
CA PRO A 40 -21.93 3.18 -11.27
C PRO A 40 -22.28 2.05 -10.29
N GLY A 41 -22.76 2.43 -9.10
CA GLY A 41 -23.14 1.51 -8.04
C GLY A 41 -22.00 1.15 -7.08
N LEU A 42 -20.75 1.51 -7.36
CA LEU A 42 -19.66 1.37 -6.39
C LEU A 42 -19.98 2.19 -5.13
N LEU A 43 -19.91 1.54 -3.97
CA LEU A 43 -20.14 2.16 -2.67
C LEU A 43 -18.82 2.74 -2.15
N ILE A 44 -18.82 4.02 -1.81
CA ILE A 44 -17.65 4.72 -1.26
C ILE A 44 -18.02 5.30 0.11
N ALA A 45 -17.23 4.99 1.13
CA ALA A 45 -17.31 5.60 2.45
C ALA A 45 -16.61 6.96 2.45
N VAL A 46 -17.32 8.01 2.89
CA VAL A 46 -16.81 9.38 2.92
C VAL A 46 -16.90 9.89 4.35
N PRO A 47 -15.80 10.40 4.94
CA PRO A 47 -15.88 11.12 6.21
C PRO A 47 -16.92 12.23 6.17
N ASN A 48 -17.69 12.39 7.24
CA ASN A 48 -18.69 13.46 7.34
C ASN A 48 -18.06 14.86 7.32
N HIS A 49 -16.78 14.96 7.69
CA HIS A 49 -15.98 16.18 7.63
C HIS A 49 -14.65 15.84 6.97
N LEU A 50 -14.28 16.47 5.86
CA LEU A 50 -12.99 16.22 5.21
C LEU A 50 -11.92 17.25 5.63
N ALA A 51 -12.33 18.50 5.80
CA ALA A 51 -11.41 19.61 6.08
C ALA A 51 -10.72 19.46 7.45
N GLY A 52 -9.40 19.62 7.45
CA GLY A 52 -8.57 19.68 8.66
C GLY A 52 -8.36 18.35 9.38
N GLN A 53 -8.78 17.22 8.80
CA GLN A 53 -8.51 15.91 9.37
C GLN A 53 -7.11 15.42 8.99
N ASP A 54 -6.40 14.85 9.96
CA ASP A 54 -5.15 14.15 9.69
C ASP A 54 -5.47 12.75 9.16
N ALA A 55 -4.86 12.37 8.03
CA ALA A 55 -5.01 11.01 7.50
C ALA A 55 -4.67 9.95 8.56
N ILE A 56 -3.71 10.21 9.46
CA ILE A 56 -3.31 9.31 10.55
C ILE A 56 -4.48 8.93 11.47
N ASP A 57 -5.49 9.79 11.64
CA ASP A 57 -6.65 9.49 12.48
C ASP A 57 -7.55 8.38 11.90
N PHE A 58 -7.40 8.09 10.61
CA PHE A 58 -8.13 7.03 9.91
C PHE A 58 -7.32 5.75 9.71
N ALA A 59 -6.11 5.69 10.25
CA ALA A 59 -5.26 4.51 10.13
C ALA A 59 -5.92 3.30 10.81
N PRO A 60 -5.95 2.11 10.17
CA PRO A 60 -6.42 0.88 10.79
C PRO A 60 -5.34 0.25 11.70
N PHE A 61 -4.50 1.11 12.29
CA PHE A 61 -3.31 0.75 13.04
C PHE A 61 -3.22 1.60 14.31
N PRO A 62 -2.65 1.08 15.41
CA PRO A 62 -2.47 1.88 16.61
C PRO A 62 -1.50 3.04 16.35
N LYS A 63 -1.80 4.23 16.88
CA LYS A 63 -0.94 5.43 16.75
C LYS A 63 0.47 5.24 17.32
N SER A 64 0.60 4.32 18.28
CA SER A 64 1.88 3.92 18.86
C SER A 64 1.93 2.41 19.10
N ILE A 65 3.10 1.83 18.97
CA ILE A 65 3.42 0.44 19.32
C ILE A 65 4.58 0.41 20.32
N THR A 66 4.84 -0.75 20.91
CA THR A 66 6.07 -0.96 21.69
C THR A 66 7.28 -0.57 20.84
N PRO A 67 8.18 0.31 21.33
CA PRO A 67 9.28 0.84 20.53
C PRO A 67 10.11 -0.26 19.87
N PRO A 68 10.08 -0.35 18.52
CA PRO A 68 10.83 -1.37 17.78
C PRO A 68 12.34 -1.12 17.79
N LYS A 69 12.78 0.07 18.22
CA LYS A 69 14.17 0.57 18.20
C LYS A 69 14.77 0.72 16.80
N GLU A 70 13.98 0.52 15.75
CA GLU A 70 14.32 0.75 14.35
C GLU A 70 13.06 1.11 13.54
N LYS A 71 13.22 1.65 12.33
CA LYS A 71 12.08 1.88 11.42
C LYS A 71 11.46 0.53 11.02
N VAL A 72 10.14 0.44 11.05
CA VAL A 72 9.41 -0.76 10.63
C VAL A 72 8.18 -0.43 9.80
N ILE A 73 7.97 -1.17 8.73
CA ILE A 73 6.72 -1.21 7.98
C ILE A 73 5.96 -2.46 8.43
N ILE A 74 4.72 -2.27 8.87
CA ILE A 74 3.80 -3.37 9.18
C ILE A 74 2.75 -3.39 8.09
N VAL A 75 2.66 -4.49 7.34
CA VAL A 75 1.64 -4.74 6.33
C VAL A 75 0.62 -5.72 6.88
N ASP A 76 -0.66 -5.39 6.77
CA ASP A 76 -1.75 -6.25 7.16
C ASP A 76 -2.72 -6.47 5.98
N PRO A 77 -2.59 -7.61 5.29
CA PRO A 77 -3.45 -7.96 4.18
C PRO A 77 -4.92 -8.18 4.53
N ASN A 78 -5.27 -8.41 5.81
CA ASN A 78 -6.67 -8.59 6.22
C ASN A 78 -7.44 -7.26 6.26
N VAL A 79 -6.74 -6.16 6.52
CA VAL A 79 -7.32 -4.79 6.56
C VAL A 79 -6.88 -3.93 5.37
N LEU A 80 -6.17 -4.55 4.43
CA LEU A 80 -5.71 -3.96 3.17
C LEU A 80 -4.93 -2.66 3.39
N ALA A 81 -4.03 -2.63 4.38
CA ALA A 81 -3.22 -1.44 4.64
C ALA A 81 -1.81 -1.77 5.15
N PHE A 82 -0.95 -0.76 5.12
CA PHE A 82 0.34 -0.75 5.80
C PHE A 82 0.42 0.43 6.77
N GLY A 83 1.22 0.28 7.83
CA GLY A 83 1.63 1.35 8.74
C GLY A 83 3.15 1.43 8.80
N ALA A 84 3.69 2.65 8.67
CA ALA A 84 5.10 2.96 8.81
C ALA A 84 5.36 3.56 10.20
N TYR A 85 6.20 2.89 10.99
CA TYR A 85 6.52 3.26 12.37
C TYR A 85 7.98 3.64 12.52
N ASN A 86 8.25 4.77 13.17
CA ASN A 86 9.62 5.16 13.49
C ASN A 86 10.22 4.31 14.62
N ALA A 87 11.50 4.51 14.93
CA ALA A 87 12.22 3.75 15.96
C ALA A 87 11.61 3.85 17.36
N ALA A 88 10.93 4.96 17.67
CA ALA A 88 10.21 5.18 18.92
C ALA A 88 8.83 4.50 18.96
N GLY A 89 8.42 3.84 17.87
CA GLY A 89 7.14 3.13 17.78
C GLY A 89 5.96 4.03 17.45
N ARG A 90 6.17 5.29 17.02
CA ARG A 90 5.08 6.17 16.58
C ARG A 90 4.75 5.92 15.12
N LEU A 91 3.45 5.82 14.81
CA LEU A 91 2.96 5.77 13.44
C LEU A 91 3.22 7.13 12.78
N VAL A 92 3.97 7.13 11.68
CA VAL A 92 4.32 8.36 10.93
C VAL A 92 3.65 8.43 9.56
N TYR A 93 3.22 7.29 9.04
CA TYR A 93 2.52 7.20 7.76
C TYR A 93 1.73 5.90 7.68
N TRP A 94 0.67 5.88 6.90
CA TRP A 94 -0.06 4.66 6.57
C TRP A 94 -0.71 4.82 5.20
N GLY A 95 -1.03 3.71 4.56
CA GLY A 95 -1.73 3.74 3.28
C GLY A 95 -2.32 2.39 2.92
N PRO A 96 -3.16 2.36 1.89
CA PRO A 96 -3.79 1.13 1.45
C PRO A 96 -2.82 0.24 0.67
N ILE A 97 -3.13 -1.06 0.67
CA ILE A 97 -2.36 -2.06 -0.04
C ILE A 97 -3.27 -3.04 -0.79
N SER A 98 -2.69 -3.70 -1.79
CA SER A 98 -3.21 -4.94 -2.37
C SER A 98 -2.09 -5.97 -2.38
N ALA A 99 -2.20 -6.98 -1.51
CA ALA A 99 -1.21 -8.05 -1.39
C ALA A 99 -1.46 -9.19 -2.38
N GLY A 100 -0.72 -10.28 -2.23
CA GLY A 100 -0.88 -11.52 -2.97
C GLY A 100 -2.30 -12.09 -2.86
N SER A 101 -2.90 -12.48 -3.98
CA SER A 101 -4.23 -13.09 -3.97
C SER A 101 -4.21 -14.51 -3.40
N ASN A 102 -5.38 -15.02 -2.98
CA ASN A 102 -5.51 -16.39 -2.50
C ASN A 102 -5.14 -17.43 -3.57
N TYR A 103 -5.32 -17.10 -4.84
CA TYR A 103 -5.02 -18.01 -5.94
C TYR A 103 -4.78 -17.25 -7.25
N CYS A 104 -3.63 -17.50 -7.87
CA CYS A 104 -3.26 -16.95 -9.17
C CYS A 104 -3.56 -17.96 -10.26
N ARG A 105 -4.60 -17.70 -11.06
CA ARG A 105 -5.08 -18.61 -12.11
C ARG A 105 -4.02 -18.91 -13.18
N ASP A 106 -3.24 -17.91 -13.56
CA ASP A 106 -2.16 -18.02 -14.55
C ASP A 106 -0.95 -18.82 -14.04
N LEU A 107 -0.77 -18.94 -12.72
CA LEU A 107 0.25 -19.79 -12.10
C LEU A 107 -0.28 -21.17 -11.68
N GLY A 108 -1.59 -21.35 -11.59
CA GLY A 108 -2.20 -22.58 -11.09
C GLY A 108 -1.93 -22.85 -9.61
N THR A 109 -1.64 -21.83 -8.80
CA THR A 109 -1.24 -22.00 -7.40
C THR A 109 -1.59 -20.77 -6.52
N VAL A 110 -1.49 -20.94 -5.21
CA VAL A 110 -1.58 -19.87 -4.21
C VAL A 110 -0.45 -18.87 -4.43
N CYS A 111 -0.76 -17.58 -4.33
CA CYS A 111 0.21 -16.51 -4.56
C CYS A 111 0.16 -15.43 -3.48
N HIS A 112 -0.12 -15.85 -2.24
CA HIS A 112 -0.03 -14.99 -1.07
C HIS A 112 1.35 -14.36 -0.93
N THR A 113 1.35 -13.11 -0.48
CA THR A 113 2.54 -12.50 0.11
C THR A 113 2.96 -13.29 1.34
N HIS A 114 4.23 -13.67 1.45
CA HIS A 114 4.66 -14.49 2.57
C HIS A 114 4.59 -13.69 3.87
N SER A 115 3.97 -14.27 4.90
CA SER A 115 3.95 -13.69 6.25
C SER A 115 5.30 -13.87 6.94
N GLY A 116 5.65 -12.93 7.82
CA GLY A 116 6.89 -12.97 8.59
C GLY A 116 7.58 -11.61 8.66
N THR A 117 8.82 -11.62 9.14
CA THR A 117 9.66 -10.42 9.24
C THR A 117 10.83 -10.54 8.28
N PHE A 118 10.99 -9.50 7.47
CA PHE A 118 11.97 -9.41 6.40
C PHE A 118 12.69 -8.07 6.46
N ARG A 119 13.67 -7.88 5.58
CA ARG A 119 14.38 -6.61 5.41
C ARG A 119 14.46 -6.25 3.94
N VAL A 120 14.27 -4.97 3.66
CA VAL A 120 14.48 -4.44 2.31
C VAL A 120 15.94 -4.64 1.93
N PHE A 121 16.18 -5.20 0.74
CA PHE A 121 17.53 -5.44 0.23
C PHE A 121 17.81 -4.75 -1.11
N THR A 122 16.77 -4.28 -1.82
CA THR A 122 16.96 -3.52 -3.07
C THR A 122 15.90 -2.45 -3.19
N LEU A 123 16.33 -1.28 -3.66
CA LEU A 123 15.50 -0.11 -3.92
C LEU A 123 15.57 0.23 -5.41
N GLY A 124 14.41 0.33 -6.05
CA GLY A 124 14.27 0.72 -7.45
C GLY A 124 13.70 2.12 -7.60
N GLU A 125 13.70 2.58 -8.85
CA GLU A 125 13.20 3.89 -9.26
C GLU A 125 11.75 3.82 -9.77
N LYS A 126 11.20 4.97 -10.16
CA LYS A 126 9.85 5.08 -10.75
C LYS A 126 9.63 4.15 -11.96
N SER A 127 10.69 3.87 -12.72
CA SER A 127 10.67 3.04 -13.93
C SER A 127 10.83 1.54 -13.67
N CYS A 128 10.90 1.09 -12.42
CA CYS A 128 11.05 -0.32 -12.11
C CYS A 128 9.89 -1.15 -12.69
N TYR A 129 10.19 -2.37 -13.13
CA TYR A 129 9.24 -3.29 -13.74
C TYR A 129 9.51 -4.73 -13.31
N SER A 130 8.50 -5.60 -13.44
CA SER A 130 8.65 -7.02 -13.20
C SER A 130 9.31 -7.70 -14.40
N HIS A 131 10.35 -8.49 -14.17
CA HIS A 131 10.94 -9.33 -15.22
C HIS A 131 10.09 -10.59 -15.52
N LYS A 132 9.13 -10.93 -14.65
CA LYS A 132 8.34 -12.17 -14.75
C LYS A 132 6.90 -11.90 -15.19
N PHE A 133 6.25 -10.89 -14.64
CA PHE A 133 4.84 -10.61 -14.91
C PHE A 133 4.64 -9.38 -15.80
N PRO A 134 3.60 -9.36 -16.67
CA PRO A 134 2.70 -10.48 -16.96
C PRO A 134 3.44 -11.62 -17.67
N LEU A 135 2.97 -12.85 -17.43
CA LEU A 135 3.58 -14.02 -18.06
C LEU A 135 3.30 -14.03 -19.57
N PRO A 136 4.23 -14.58 -20.38
CA PRO A 136 5.55 -15.09 -20.00
C PRO A 136 6.66 -14.03 -20.10
N ARG A 137 6.35 -12.81 -20.53
CA ARG A 137 7.34 -11.83 -21.04
C ARG A 137 7.81 -10.80 -20.02
N GLY A 138 7.16 -10.68 -18.86
CA GLY A 138 7.43 -9.58 -17.95
C GLY A 138 6.94 -8.23 -18.49
N GLY A 139 7.36 -7.16 -17.83
CA GLY A 139 7.10 -5.77 -18.22
C GLY A 139 6.01 -5.07 -17.41
N ALA A 140 5.39 -5.73 -16.43
CA ALA A 140 4.44 -5.06 -15.53
C ALA A 140 5.15 -3.92 -14.79
N PRO A 141 4.63 -2.69 -14.81
CA PRO A 141 5.25 -1.59 -14.10
C PRO A 141 5.16 -1.83 -12.59
N MET A 142 6.26 -1.58 -11.89
CA MET A 142 6.40 -1.65 -10.44
C MET A 142 7.09 -0.39 -9.89
N PRO A 143 6.51 0.81 -10.07
CA PRO A 143 7.16 2.05 -9.66
C PRO A 143 7.65 2.02 -8.22
N TYR A 144 8.89 2.45 -8.00
CA TYR A 144 9.52 2.51 -6.68
C TYR A 144 9.56 1.16 -5.96
N CYS A 145 9.86 0.09 -6.72
CA CYS A 145 9.95 -1.26 -6.16
C CYS A 145 10.98 -1.34 -5.02
N MET A 146 10.58 -1.92 -3.89
CA MET A 146 11.41 -2.14 -2.71
C MET A 146 11.34 -3.62 -2.34
N TYR A 147 12.33 -4.39 -2.78
CA TYR A 147 12.35 -5.85 -2.59
C TYR A 147 12.74 -6.19 -1.16
N PHE A 148 11.98 -7.10 -0.54
CA PHE A 148 12.19 -7.51 0.85
C PHE A 148 12.24 -9.02 1.05
N ASN A 149 11.71 -9.83 0.14
CA ASN A 149 11.74 -11.28 0.26
C ASN A 149 11.75 -11.98 -1.10
N HIS A 150 12.92 -12.49 -1.53
CA HIS A 150 13.10 -13.08 -2.86
C HIS A 150 12.51 -12.17 -3.97
N GLY A 151 11.48 -12.62 -4.69
CA GLY A 151 10.81 -11.82 -5.72
C GLY A 151 9.69 -10.89 -5.21
N GLN A 152 9.42 -10.84 -3.91
CA GLN A 152 8.36 -10.00 -3.31
C GLN A 152 8.89 -8.61 -2.97
N ALA A 153 8.15 -7.60 -3.39
CA ALA A 153 8.45 -6.20 -3.18
C ALA A 153 7.22 -5.40 -2.74
N LEU A 154 7.46 -4.30 -2.04
CA LEU A 154 6.53 -3.18 -1.96
C LEU A 154 6.69 -2.35 -3.25
N HIS A 155 5.61 -1.99 -3.95
CA HIS A 155 5.71 -1.11 -5.14
C HIS A 155 4.38 -0.42 -5.46
N GLY A 156 4.41 0.65 -6.25
CA GLY A 156 3.20 1.33 -6.70
C GLY A 156 2.39 0.53 -7.72
N GLU A 157 1.07 0.69 -7.74
CA GLU A 157 0.16 0.19 -8.77
C GLU A 157 -0.35 1.35 -9.63
N PRO A 158 0.23 1.59 -10.83
CA PRO A 158 -0.14 2.74 -11.65
C PRO A 158 -1.50 2.60 -12.35
N ASN A 159 -2.09 1.41 -12.40
CA ASN A 159 -3.37 1.17 -13.09
C ASN A 159 -4.58 1.18 -12.15
N GLY A 160 -4.39 1.59 -10.90
CA GLY A 160 -5.42 1.61 -9.88
C GLY A 160 -5.29 0.43 -8.92
N LEU A 161 -5.03 0.76 -7.66
CA LEU A 161 -5.00 -0.16 -6.53
C LEU A 161 -6.44 -0.64 -6.24
N PRO A 162 -6.71 -1.96 -6.32
CA PRO A 162 -8.01 -2.50 -6.00
C PRO A 162 -8.21 -2.62 -4.48
N GLY A 163 -9.46 -2.57 -4.03
CA GLY A 163 -9.86 -2.77 -2.63
C GLY A 163 -9.88 -4.24 -2.19
N TYR A 164 -8.94 -5.06 -2.68
CA TYR A 164 -8.75 -6.48 -2.31
C TYR A 164 -7.34 -6.95 -2.69
N ASN A 165 -6.88 -8.09 -2.14
CA ASN A 165 -5.59 -8.69 -2.48
C ASN A 165 -5.63 -9.35 -3.86
N ALA A 166 -4.85 -8.81 -4.80
CA ALA A 166 -4.95 -9.10 -6.23
C ALA A 166 -3.62 -9.37 -6.94
N SER A 167 -2.51 -9.38 -6.19
CA SER A 167 -1.17 -9.51 -6.78
C SER A 167 -0.71 -10.97 -6.88
N HIS A 168 0.42 -11.17 -7.55
CA HIS A 168 1.16 -12.44 -7.62
C HIS A 168 2.17 -12.62 -6.48
N GLY A 169 1.97 -11.92 -5.36
CA GLY A 169 2.78 -12.05 -4.14
C GLY A 169 3.45 -10.74 -3.68
N CYS A 170 3.60 -9.75 -4.55
CA CYS A 170 4.06 -8.42 -4.15
C CYS A 170 3.00 -7.68 -3.33
N VAL A 171 3.41 -6.64 -2.60
CA VAL A 171 2.50 -5.72 -1.94
C VAL A 171 2.40 -4.46 -2.80
N ARG A 172 1.25 -4.28 -3.44
CA ARG A 172 0.95 -3.10 -4.25
C ARG A 172 0.48 -1.97 -3.35
N LEU A 173 0.88 -0.75 -3.68
CA LEU A 173 0.61 0.49 -2.97
C LEU A 173 -0.01 1.52 -3.93
N LEU A 174 -0.55 2.62 -3.39
CA LEU A 174 -0.68 3.84 -4.20
C LEU A 174 0.73 4.26 -4.67
N VAL A 175 0.82 4.83 -5.87
CA VAL A 175 2.13 5.20 -6.44
C VAL A 175 2.80 6.29 -5.60
N GLU A 176 2.00 7.20 -5.05
CA GLU A 176 2.41 8.27 -4.16
C GLU A 176 2.94 7.72 -2.83
N ASP A 177 2.26 6.72 -2.26
CA ASP A 177 2.70 6.03 -1.03
C ASP A 177 4.02 5.29 -1.26
N ALA A 178 4.17 4.61 -2.40
CA ALA A 178 5.41 3.92 -2.76
C ALA A 178 6.57 4.90 -2.92
N ALA A 179 6.34 6.05 -3.56
CA ALA A 179 7.32 7.13 -3.67
C ALA A 179 7.70 7.67 -2.30
N TRP A 180 6.71 7.93 -1.43
CA TRP A 180 6.96 8.44 -0.09
C TRP A 180 7.82 7.48 0.72
N LEU A 181 7.46 6.18 0.73
CA LEU A 181 8.25 5.15 1.40
C LEU A 181 9.68 5.11 0.86
N ARG A 182 9.84 5.06 -0.47
CA ARG A 182 11.15 4.93 -1.14
C ARG A 182 12.12 6.06 -0.84
N PHE A 183 11.63 7.30 -0.69
CA PHE A 183 12.49 8.47 -0.54
C PHE A 183 12.57 9.01 0.89
N ASN A 184 11.56 8.78 1.72
CA ASN A 184 11.47 9.41 3.05
C ASN A 184 11.59 8.43 4.21
N PHE A 185 11.37 7.13 3.98
CA PHE A 185 11.23 6.17 5.07
C PHE A 185 12.13 4.94 4.95
N VAL A 186 12.21 4.34 3.79
CA VAL A 186 12.92 3.07 3.58
C VAL A 186 14.39 3.30 3.26
N ASP A 187 15.25 2.64 4.03
CA ASP A 187 16.67 2.52 3.75
C ASP A 187 16.98 1.14 3.16
N GLY A 188 17.83 1.11 2.14
CA GLY A 188 18.48 -0.11 1.68
C GLY A 188 19.68 -0.48 2.56
N PRO A 189 20.25 -1.68 2.40
CA PRO A 189 21.47 -2.09 3.09
C PRO A 189 22.64 -1.14 2.79
N ASN A 190 23.27 -0.59 3.82
CA ASN A 190 24.47 0.23 3.70
C ASN A 190 25.33 0.18 4.97
N ALA A 191 26.55 0.72 4.92
CA ALA A 191 27.46 0.68 6.07
C ALA A 191 26.88 1.37 7.32
N GLY A 192 26.08 2.44 7.15
CA GLY A 192 25.47 3.19 8.25
C GLY A 192 24.36 2.45 8.99
N ASN A 193 23.79 1.38 8.40
CA ASN A 193 22.78 0.54 9.05
C ASN A 193 23.22 -0.92 9.21
N THR A 194 24.53 -1.19 9.27
CA THR A 194 25.10 -2.54 9.38
C THR A 194 24.64 -3.49 8.27
N TYR A 195 24.41 -2.95 7.08
CA TYR A 195 23.86 -3.68 5.92
C TYR A 195 22.48 -4.29 6.18
N GLN A 196 21.70 -3.69 7.08
CA GLN A 196 20.32 -4.07 7.36
C GLN A 196 19.38 -2.98 6.86
N GLY A 197 18.72 -3.23 5.72
CA GLY A 197 17.67 -2.34 5.26
C GLY A 197 16.45 -2.34 6.18
N THR A 198 15.52 -1.42 5.92
CA THR A 198 14.33 -1.22 6.76
C THR A 198 13.54 -2.51 6.93
N ARG A 199 13.09 -2.76 8.16
CA ARG A 199 12.34 -3.95 8.52
C ARG A 199 10.93 -3.90 7.95
N VAL A 200 10.49 -4.99 7.33
CA VAL A 200 9.11 -5.16 6.81
C VAL A 200 8.50 -6.38 7.51
N THR A 201 7.36 -6.21 8.15
CA THR A 201 6.62 -7.30 8.78
C THR A 201 5.29 -7.48 8.07
N ILE A 202 5.04 -8.68 7.56
CA ILE A 202 3.79 -9.05 6.88
C ILE A 202 2.97 -9.93 7.83
N ARG A 203 1.76 -9.50 8.18
CA ARG A 203 0.81 -10.32 8.95
C ARG A 203 0.23 -11.44 8.08
N SER A 204 -0.10 -12.57 8.71
CA SER A 204 -0.74 -13.72 8.06
C SER A 204 -2.20 -13.45 7.68
N TYR A 205 -2.66 -14.06 6.60
CA TYR A 205 -4.01 -13.98 6.04
C TYR A 205 -4.28 -15.19 5.15
#